data_AF-A0A087XFT6-F1
#
_entry.id   AF-A0A087XFT6-F1
#
_cell.length_a   1.000
_cell.length_b   1.000
_cell.length_c   1.000
_cell.angle_alpha   90.00
_cell.angle_beta   90.00
_cell.angle_gamma   90.00
#
_symmetry.space_group_name_H-M   'P 1'
#
loop_
_entity.id
_entity.type
_entity.pdbx_description
1 polymer ?
#
loop_
_entity_poly.entity_id
_entity_poly.type
_entity_poly.pdbx_seq_one_letter_code
_entity_poly.pdbx_strand_id
1 'polypeptide(L)'
;MFTCSAYNDSHQVQLNDDCPPDQYFIQEDSGEVRNNPKRSCQFNRTMLGDCSGLEDRFYGYSKAQPCILIKLNRVIGMLPGKDGQSPYVTCGAKKEDREKTGPLAYFPVNATFNLMYYPYYGKKAQVNYTQPLVAVKFLNASLNTDINMECKVTSNTLLAGSERDKFAGRVSFKLRIDGQEAQ
;
A
#
# COMPACT_ATOMS: atom_id res chain seq x y z
N MET A 1 -2.23 -8.98 14.03
CA MET A 1 -3.05 -7.76 14.19
C MET A 1 -2.16 -6.57 13.84
N PHE A 2 -2.51 -5.79 12.81
CA PHE A 2 -1.75 -4.58 12.44
C PHE A 2 -1.83 -3.59 13.62
N THR A 3 -0.72 -3.31 14.30
CA THR A 3 -0.68 -2.20 15.26
C THR A 3 -0.58 -0.90 14.47
N CYS A 4 -1.73 -0.27 14.19
CA CYS A 4 -1.83 1.02 13.50
C CYS A 4 -1.11 2.18 14.22
N SER A 5 -0.48 1.96 15.38
CA SER A 5 0.20 3.00 16.15
C SER A 5 1.37 3.64 15.41
N ALA A 6 2.11 2.87 14.60
CA ALA A 6 3.21 3.41 13.80
C ALA A 6 2.70 4.40 12.75
N TYR A 7 1.50 4.19 12.21
CA TYR A 7 0.89 5.03 11.18
C TYR A 7 0.07 6.20 11.74
N ASN A 8 -0.04 6.32 13.06
CA ASN A 8 -0.78 7.41 13.68
C ASN A 8 -0.17 8.76 13.30
N ASP A 9 -0.99 9.66 12.76
CA ASP A 9 -0.61 10.98 12.26
C ASP A 9 0.21 11.77 13.30
N SER A 10 -0.18 11.75 14.57
CA SER A 10 0.58 12.43 15.63
C SER A 10 1.98 11.83 15.84
N HIS A 11 2.12 10.51 15.71
CA HIS A 11 3.43 9.85 15.79
C HIS A 11 4.27 10.13 14.54
N GLN A 12 3.64 10.19 13.37
CA GLN A 12 4.33 10.51 12.12
C GLN A 12 4.90 11.93 12.16
N VAL A 13 4.12 12.92 12.59
CA VAL A 13 4.58 14.31 12.73
C VAL A 13 5.74 14.43 13.73
N GLN A 14 5.75 13.63 14.80
CA GLN A 14 6.82 13.65 15.80
C GLN A 14 8.13 12.99 15.32
N LEU A 15 8.04 11.97 14.46
CA LEU A 15 9.17 11.07 14.17
C LEU A 15 9.70 11.18 12.74
N ASN A 16 8.91 11.72 11.81
CA ASN A 16 9.14 11.74 10.37
C ASN A 16 8.90 13.13 9.78
N ASP A 17 9.49 13.39 8.61
CA ASP A 17 9.46 14.68 7.94
C ASP A 17 8.29 14.78 6.94
N ASP A 18 7.77 16.00 6.76
CA ASP A 18 6.86 16.33 5.67
C ASP A 18 7.66 16.44 4.37
N CYS A 19 7.58 15.40 3.54
CA CYS A 19 8.37 15.28 2.34
C CYS A 19 7.64 15.85 1.13
N PRO A 20 8.36 16.49 0.19
CA PRO A 20 7.78 16.94 -1.05
C PRO A 20 7.32 15.75 -1.90
N PRO A 21 6.06 15.73 -2.38
CA PRO A 21 5.52 14.62 -3.15
C PRO A 21 6.14 14.54 -4.56
N ASP A 22 5.98 13.38 -5.18
CA ASP A 22 6.29 13.09 -6.59
C ASP A 22 7.76 13.19 -6.99
N GLN A 23 8.66 13.26 -6.01
CA GLN A 23 10.10 13.18 -6.19
C GLN A 23 10.75 12.27 -5.17
N TYR A 24 11.93 11.74 -5.50
CA TYR A 24 12.68 10.89 -4.58
C TYR A 24 13.22 11.68 -3.39
N PHE A 25 13.12 11.10 -2.19
CA PHE A 25 13.71 11.68 -0.98
C PHE A 25 15.16 11.23 -0.82
N ILE A 26 16.00 11.67 -1.76
CA ILE A 26 17.42 11.35 -1.80
C ILE A 26 18.14 12.14 -0.72
N GLN A 27 18.86 11.42 0.14
CA GLN A 27 19.69 11.97 1.21
C GLN A 27 21.14 11.59 0.95
N GLU A 28 21.85 12.48 0.26
CA GLU A 28 23.27 12.31 -0.05
C GLU A 28 24.14 12.42 1.21
N ASP A 29 25.30 11.78 1.16
CA ASP A 29 26.35 11.93 2.16
C ASP A 29 27.28 13.06 1.69
N SER A 30 27.74 13.92 2.61
CA SER A 30 28.61 15.05 2.27
C SER A 30 30.07 14.63 2.32
N GLY A 31 30.56 14.04 1.22
CA GLY A 31 31.93 13.57 1.10
C GLY A 31 32.22 12.44 2.09
N GLU A 32 33.09 12.70 3.09
CA GLU A 32 33.43 11.72 4.14
C GLU A 32 32.38 11.67 5.27
N VAL A 33 31.47 12.65 5.35
CA VAL A 33 30.46 12.73 6.42
C VAL A 33 29.21 11.96 5.99
N ARG A 34 28.95 10.84 6.67
CA ARG A 34 27.72 10.06 6.48
C ARG A 34 26.52 10.79 7.07
N ASN A 35 25.47 10.95 6.27
CA ASN A 35 24.19 11.47 6.76
C ASN A 35 23.43 10.34 7.45
N ASN A 36 23.61 10.22 8.77
CA ASN A 36 23.05 9.16 9.61
C ASN A 36 22.65 9.72 11.00
N PRO A 37 21.41 9.52 11.49
CA PRO A 37 20.32 8.78 10.84
C PRO A 37 19.72 9.53 9.65
N LYS A 38 19.36 8.78 8.62
CA LYS A 38 18.58 9.30 7.48
C LYS A 38 17.14 9.49 7.94
N ARG A 39 16.52 10.57 7.48
CA ARG A 39 15.13 10.95 7.77
C ARG A 39 14.17 10.07 6.97
N SER A 40 12.92 9.98 7.42
CA SER A 40 11.86 9.24 6.75
C SER A 40 10.66 10.15 6.53
N CYS A 41 9.88 9.89 5.49
CA CYS A 41 8.68 10.66 5.19
C CYS A 41 7.48 10.19 6.00
N GLN A 42 6.61 11.13 6.35
CA GLN A 42 5.34 10.85 7.00
C GLN A 42 4.42 10.05 6.09
N PHE A 43 3.85 8.95 6.59
CA PHE A 43 2.68 8.30 6.00
C PHE A 43 1.55 8.32 7.01
N ASN A 44 0.60 9.23 6.81
CA ASN A 44 -0.51 9.44 7.72
C ASN A 44 -1.61 8.40 7.50
N ARG A 45 -2.18 7.87 8.58
CA ARG A 45 -3.25 6.86 8.53
C ARG A 45 -4.50 7.42 7.85
N THR A 46 -4.73 8.73 7.96
CA THR A 46 -5.80 9.46 7.26
C THR A 46 -5.75 9.30 5.73
N MET A 47 -4.57 9.06 5.14
CA MET A 47 -4.44 8.82 3.69
C MET A 47 -5.17 7.56 3.21
N LEU A 48 -5.49 6.63 4.12
CA LEU A 48 -6.23 5.41 3.82
C LEU A 48 -7.76 5.63 3.78
N GLY A 49 -8.24 6.86 3.97
CA GLY A 49 -9.66 7.21 3.87
C GLY A 49 -10.55 6.33 4.76
N ASP A 50 -11.61 5.77 4.18
CA ASP A 50 -12.52 4.84 4.87
C ASP A 50 -11.80 3.62 5.46
N CYS A 51 -10.70 3.20 4.85
CA CYS A 51 -9.89 2.06 5.28
C CYS A 51 -8.85 2.43 6.35
N SER A 52 -8.83 3.68 6.80
CA SER A 52 -7.99 4.12 7.91
C SER A 52 -8.37 3.40 9.20
N GLY A 53 -9.65 3.14 9.43
CA GLY A 53 -10.20 2.65 10.69
C GLY A 53 -10.32 3.72 11.78
N LEU A 54 -10.37 4.99 11.38
CA LEU A 54 -10.72 6.12 12.25
C LEU A 54 -12.24 6.17 12.48
N GLU A 55 -13.02 6.06 11.40
CA GLU A 55 -14.49 6.01 11.46
C GLU A 55 -15.01 4.59 11.72
N ASP A 56 -14.46 3.58 11.02
CA ASP A 56 -14.84 2.18 11.17
C ASP A 56 -13.67 1.32 11.66
N ARG A 57 -13.67 0.98 12.95
CA ARG A 57 -12.63 0.14 13.57
C ARG A 57 -12.58 -1.29 13.01
N PHE A 58 -13.62 -1.73 12.30
CA PHE A 58 -13.68 -3.03 11.65
C PHE A 58 -13.25 -2.99 10.19
N TYR A 59 -12.79 -1.85 9.66
CA TYR A 59 -12.23 -1.73 8.30
C TYR A 59 -13.18 -2.26 7.21
N GLY A 60 -14.48 -2.05 7.39
CA GLY A 60 -15.54 -2.48 6.48
C GLY A 60 -15.92 -3.97 6.56
N TYR A 61 -15.23 -4.78 7.37
CA TYR A 61 -15.52 -6.21 7.49
C TYR A 61 -16.92 -6.49 8.06
N SER A 62 -17.39 -5.66 9.01
CA SER A 62 -18.72 -5.78 9.61
C SER A 62 -19.86 -5.46 8.64
N LYS A 63 -19.57 -4.74 7.55
CA LYS A 63 -20.55 -4.30 6.55
C LYS A 63 -20.45 -5.08 5.24
N ALA A 64 -19.73 -6.20 5.22
CA ALA A 64 -19.41 -6.96 4.00
C ALA A 64 -18.69 -6.12 2.92
N GLN A 65 -17.98 -5.06 3.32
CA GLN A 65 -17.22 -4.17 2.44
C GLN A 65 -15.75 -4.09 2.88
N PRO A 66 -15.02 -5.21 2.91
CA PRO A 66 -13.70 -5.28 3.54
C PRO A 66 -12.67 -4.40 2.84
N CYS A 67 -11.76 -3.84 3.64
CA CYS A 67 -10.55 -3.20 3.17
C CYS A 67 -9.35 -4.16 3.20
N ILE A 68 -8.64 -4.25 2.08
CA ILE A 68 -7.39 -5.01 1.95
C ILE A 68 -6.23 -4.03 1.75
N LEU A 69 -5.19 -4.14 2.58
CA LEU A 69 -4.02 -3.27 2.52
C LEU A 69 -2.90 -3.93 1.71
N ILE A 70 -2.43 -3.23 0.68
CA ILE A 70 -1.34 -3.62 -0.20
C ILE A 70 -0.09 -2.82 0.20
N LYS A 71 1.04 -3.52 0.30
CA LYS A 71 2.35 -2.94 0.62
C LYS A 71 3.40 -3.42 -0.38
N LEU A 72 4.32 -2.54 -0.78
CA LEU A 72 5.44 -2.90 -1.64
C LEU A 72 6.67 -3.28 -0.83
N ASN A 73 7.24 -4.47 -1.00
CA ASN A 73 8.42 -4.91 -0.25
C ASN A 73 9.54 -3.85 -0.21
N ARG A 74 10.10 -3.61 0.99
CA ARG A 74 11.14 -2.61 1.20
C ARG A 74 12.48 -3.18 0.74
N VAL A 75 13.06 -2.63 -0.33
CA VAL A 75 14.38 -2.99 -0.86
C VAL A 75 15.29 -1.77 -0.76
N ILE A 76 16.49 -1.95 -0.21
CA ILE A 76 17.44 -0.85 -0.02
C ILE A 76 17.86 -0.29 -1.39
N GLY A 77 17.79 1.04 -1.55
CA GLY A 77 18.20 1.72 -2.79
C GLY A 77 17.23 1.57 -3.97
N MET A 78 16.07 0.93 -3.78
CA MET A 78 15.10 0.74 -4.87
C MET A 78 14.42 2.05 -5.25
N LEU A 79 14.35 2.29 -6.57
CA LEU A 79 13.69 3.43 -7.21
C LEU A 79 12.57 2.89 -8.12
N PRO A 80 11.32 2.80 -7.65
CA PRO A 80 10.25 2.10 -8.35
C PRO A 80 9.53 2.97 -9.41
N GLY A 81 10.22 3.96 -9.97
CA GLY A 81 9.67 4.90 -10.95
C GLY A 81 10.75 5.72 -11.66
N LYS A 82 10.37 6.36 -12.76
CA LYS A 82 11.21 7.29 -13.50
C LYS A 82 10.35 8.45 -14.00
N ASP A 83 10.97 9.61 -14.23
CA ASP A 83 10.32 10.78 -14.82
C ASP A 83 9.09 11.26 -14.03
N GLY A 84 9.16 11.17 -12.69
CA GLY A 84 8.08 11.57 -11.77
C GLY A 84 6.90 10.59 -11.68
N GLN A 85 6.95 9.46 -12.39
CA GLN A 85 5.85 8.50 -12.40
C GLN A 85 5.93 7.56 -11.20
N SER A 86 5.00 7.74 -10.25
CA SER A 86 4.84 6.85 -9.10
C SER A 86 4.26 5.49 -9.53
N PRO A 87 4.77 4.37 -8.98
CA PRO A 87 4.14 3.07 -9.17
C PRO A 87 2.73 3.05 -8.57
N TYR A 88 1.80 2.33 -9.18
CA TYR A 88 0.41 2.25 -8.73
C TYR A 88 -0.13 0.83 -8.71
N VAL A 89 -1.13 0.58 -7.88
CA VAL A 89 -1.79 -0.71 -7.71
C VAL A 89 -3.03 -0.78 -8.59
N THR A 90 -3.19 -1.89 -9.30
CA THR A 90 -4.43 -2.25 -9.99
C THR A 90 -4.87 -3.64 -9.53
N CYS A 91 -6.10 -3.75 -9.04
CA CYS A 91 -6.70 -5.02 -8.63
C CYS A 91 -7.86 -5.41 -9.53
N GLY A 92 -8.01 -6.71 -9.74
CA GLY A 92 -9.17 -7.26 -10.44
C GLY A 92 -9.35 -8.75 -10.16
N ALA A 93 -10.56 -9.24 -10.34
CA ALA A 93 -10.83 -10.67 -10.34
C ALA A 93 -10.29 -11.34 -11.60
N LYS A 94 -9.97 -12.63 -11.46
CA LYS A 94 -9.76 -13.53 -12.61
C LYS A 94 -11.02 -13.59 -13.48
N LYS A 95 -10.86 -13.92 -14.77
CA LYS A 95 -11.92 -13.78 -15.80
C LYS A 95 -13.29 -14.33 -15.37
N GLU A 96 -13.31 -15.48 -14.71
CA GLU A 96 -14.52 -16.18 -14.24
C GLU A 96 -15.23 -15.52 -13.05
N ASP A 97 -14.55 -14.64 -12.30
CA ASP A 97 -15.05 -14.01 -11.07
C ASP A 97 -15.30 -12.50 -11.21
N ARG A 98 -15.12 -11.92 -12.41
CA ARG A 98 -15.20 -10.47 -12.63
C ARG A 98 -16.51 -9.83 -12.20
N GLU A 99 -17.62 -10.53 -12.43
CA GLU A 99 -18.95 -10.06 -12.05
C GLU A 99 -19.18 -10.13 -10.54
N LYS A 100 -18.44 -11.00 -9.83
CA LYS A 100 -18.59 -11.22 -8.38
C LYS A 100 -17.87 -10.19 -7.54
N THR A 101 -16.83 -9.54 -8.06
CA THR A 101 -16.03 -8.55 -7.30
C THR A 101 -16.80 -7.27 -7.01
N GLY A 102 -17.66 -6.86 -7.95
CA GLY A 102 -18.26 -5.53 -7.94
C GLY A 102 -17.23 -4.40 -8.05
N PRO A 103 -17.63 -3.14 -7.78
CA PRO A 103 -16.75 -1.99 -7.83
C PRO A 103 -15.76 -1.96 -6.65
N LEU A 104 -14.54 -1.51 -6.95
CA LEU A 104 -13.46 -1.30 -5.99
C LEU A 104 -13.19 0.18 -5.81
N ALA A 105 -12.92 0.59 -4.56
CA ALA A 105 -12.37 1.91 -4.24
C ALA A 105 -10.93 1.77 -3.74
N TYR A 106 -10.09 2.76 -4.04
CA TYR A 106 -8.67 2.77 -3.68
C TYR A 106 -8.35 3.96 -2.79
N PHE A 107 -7.45 3.76 -1.83
CA PHE A 107 -6.95 4.82 -0.96
C PHE A 107 -5.42 4.71 -0.82
N PRO A 108 -4.64 5.74 -1.20
CA PRO A 108 -5.08 7.00 -1.81
C PRO A 108 -5.78 6.78 -3.16
N VAL A 109 -6.55 7.77 -3.62
CA VAL A 109 -7.43 7.66 -4.81
C VAL A 109 -6.69 7.18 -6.07
N ASN A 110 -5.44 7.61 -6.25
CA ASN A 110 -4.62 7.21 -7.39
C ASN A 110 -3.99 5.82 -7.25
N ALA A 111 -4.20 5.13 -6.12
CA ALA A 111 -3.60 3.84 -5.78
C ALA A 111 -2.06 3.82 -5.88
N THR A 112 -1.41 4.97 -5.72
CA THR A 112 0.04 5.15 -5.93
C THR A 112 0.83 4.94 -4.65
N PHE A 113 2.06 4.44 -4.81
CA PHE A 113 3.12 4.62 -3.82
C PHE A 113 3.97 5.82 -4.25
N ASN A 114 3.77 6.96 -3.60
CA ASN A 114 4.46 8.20 -3.98
C ASN A 114 6.00 8.04 -3.93
N LEU A 115 6.72 8.64 -4.89
CA LEU A 115 8.18 8.57 -4.99
C LEU A 115 8.90 9.11 -3.73
N MET A 116 8.27 10.00 -2.96
CA MET A 116 8.86 10.56 -1.74
C MET A 116 9.24 9.51 -0.69
N TYR A 117 8.60 8.34 -0.70
CA TYR A 117 8.93 7.25 0.23
C TYR A 117 10.17 6.44 -0.19
N TYR A 118 10.84 6.81 -1.29
CA TYR A 118 11.96 6.09 -1.87
C TYR A 118 13.17 7.02 -2.09
N PRO A 119 14.41 6.49 -2.05
CA PRO A 119 14.75 5.10 -1.76
C PRO A 119 14.67 4.77 -0.26
N TYR A 120 14.48 3.49 0.05
CA TYR A 120 14.67 2.99 1.42
C TYR A 120 16.16 2.81 1.70
N TYR A 121 16.65 3.31 2.83
CA TYR A 121 18.07 3.25 3.19
C TYR A 121 18.40 2.14 4.20
N GLY A 122 17.41 1.34 4.59
CA GLY A 122 17.59 0.24 5.55
C GLY A 122 17.28 0.65 6.98
N LYS A 123 16.93 -0.34 7.81
CA LYS A 123 16.42 -0.14 9.18
C LYS A 123 17.42 0.58 10.10
N LYS A 124 18.73 0.39 9.86
CA LYS A 124 19.78 1.06 10.65
C LYS A 124 19.89 2.55 10.33
N ALA A 125 19.71 2.93 9.07
CA ALA A 125 19.78 4.31 8.63
C ALA A 125 18.46 5.05 8.88
N GLN A 126 17.33 4.39 8.66
CA GLN A 126 15.99 4.94 8.83
C GLN A 126 15.17 4.12 9.83
N VAL A 127 15.34 4.41 11.13
CA VAL A 127 14.69 3.66 12.22
C VAL A 127 13.16 3.83 12.19
N ASN A 128 12.68 5.03 11.85
CA ASN A 128 11.26 5.40 11.86
C ASN A 128 10.58 5.23 10.50
N TYR A 129 11.24 4.57 9.53
CA TYR A 129 10.70 4.41 8.19
C TYR A 129 9.36 3.69 8.21
N THR A 130 8.34 4.42 7.77
CA THR A 130 6.97 3.96 7.67
C THR A 130 6.68 3.69 6.20
N GLN A 131 6.34 2.44 5.89
CA GLN A 131 6.16 2.01 4.50
C GLN A 131 4.81 2.45 4.00
N PRO A 132 4.75 3.00 2.78
CA PRO A 132 3.50 3.42 2.20
C PRO A 132 2.58 2.22 1.94
N LEU A 133 1.29 2.45 2.12
CA LEU A 133 0.23 1.47 1.96
C LEU A 133 -0.78 1.98 0.92
N VAL A 134 -1.39 1.05 0.21
CA VAL A 134 -2.58 1.32 -0.61
C VAL A 134 -3.69 0.42 -0.09
N ALA A 135 -4.83 0.99 0.27
CA ALA A 135 -6.02 0.23 0.62
C ALA A 135 -6.89 0.01 -0.62
N VAL A 136 -7.49 -1.18 -0.70
CA VAL A 136 -8.47 -1.57 -1.70
C VAL A 136 -9.73 -1.98 -0.97
N LYS A 137 -10.81 -1.21 -1.16
CA LYS A 137 -12.11 -1.43 -0.53
C LYS A 137 -13.05 -2.07 -1.53
N PHE A 138 -13.65 -3.18 -1.14
CA PHE A 138 -14.69 -3.84 -1.90
C PHE A 138 -16.03 -3.19 -1.57
N LEU A 139 -16.71 -2.59 -2.54
CA LEU A 139 -17.96 -1.86 -2.29
C LEU A 139 -19.20 -2.74 -2.38
N ASN A 140 -19.18 -3.73 -3.28
CA ASN A 140 -20.30 -4.66 -3.48
C ASN A 140 -19.83 -6.01 -4.02
N ALA A 141 -19.10 -6.77 -3.19
CA ALA A 141 -18.67 -8.11 -3.55
C ALA A 141 -19.77 -9.14 -3.28
N SER A 142 -19.90 -10.15 -4.14
CA SER A 142 -20.87 -11.22 -3.99
C SER A 142 -20.61 -12.07 -2.74
N LEU A 143 -21.66 -12.23 -1.94
CA LEU A 143 -21.62 -13.04 -0.71
C LEU A 143 -21.62 -14.53 -1.03
N ASN A 144 -21.16 -15.34 -0.08
CA ASN A 144 -21.19 -16.81 -0.11
C ASN A 144 -20.50 -17.43 -1.34
N THR A 145 -19.60 -16.69 -1.99
CA THR A 145 -18.87 -17.14 -3.18
C THR A 145 -17.38 -16.89 -3.01
N ASP A 146 -16.59 -17.75 -3.65
CA ASP A 146 -15.15 -17.54 -3.76
C ASP A 146 -14.86 -16.59 -4.92
N ILE A 147 -14.07 -15.55 -4.64
CA ILE A 147 -13.61 -14.55 -5.61
C ILE A 147 -12.09 -14.59 -5.66
N ASN A 148 -11.52 -15.00 -6.79
CA ASN A 148 -10.07 -15.02 -6.98
C ASN A 148 -9.58 -13.64 -7.45
N MET A 149 -8.95 -12.90 -6.53
CA MET A 149 -8.41 -11.57 -6.77
C MET A 149 -6.93 -11.60 -7.12
N GLU A 150 -6.51 -10.70 -8.00
CA GLU A 150 -5.11 -10.42 -8.32
C GLU A 150 -4.90 -8.90 -8.30
N CYS A 151 -3.94 -8.44 -7.51
CA CYS A 151 -3.48 -7.05 -7.47
C CYS A 151 -2.07 -6.97 -8.04
N LYS A 152 -1.81 -6.02 -8.92
CA LYS A 152 -0.52 -5.79 -9.57
C LYS A 152 -0.02 -4.40 -9.28
N VAL A 153 1.30 -4.27 -9.14
CA VAL A 153 1.99 -2.98 -9.09
C VAL A 153 2.51 -2.70 -10.50
N THR A 154 2.01 -1.62 -11.11
CA THR A 154 2.49 -1.13 -12.40
C THR A 154 3.49 -0.01 -12.17
N SER A 155 4.63 -0.10 -12.85
CA SER A 155 5.73 0.85 -12.79
C SER A 155 6.44 0.86 -14.14
N ASN A 156 7.03 2.01 -14.51
CA ASN A 156 7.88 2.12 -15.69
C ASN A 156 9.32 1.61 -15.47
N THR A 157 9.70 1.29 -14.23
CA THR A 157 11.05 0.85 -13.86
C THR A 157 11.09 -0.58 -13.33
N LEU A 158 10.02 -1.04 -12.66
CA LEU A 158 9.95 -2.41 -12.17
C LEU A 158 9.59 -3.36 -13.32
N LEU A 159 10.40 -4.41 -13.49
CA LEU A 159 10.11 -5.47 -14.46
C LEU A 159 8.79 -6.16 -14.10
N ALA A 160 7.94 -6.40 -15.11
CA ALA A 160 6.78 -7.26 -14.93
C ALA A 160 7.25 -8.65 -14.47
N GLY A 161 6.70 -9.13 -13.35
CA GLY A 161 7.11 -10.40 -12.75
C GLY A 161 7.03 -11.57 -13.75
N SER A 162 7.99 -12.49 -13.68
CA SER A 162 7.98 -13.71 -14.49
C SER A 162 6.96 -14.72 -13.94
N GLU A 163 6.55 -15.70 -14.74
CA GLU A 163 5.71 -16.82 -14.27
C GLU A 163 6.39 -17.67 -13.17
N ARG A 164 7.73 -17.58 -13.05
CA ARG A 164 8.49 -18.27 -11.99
C ARG A 164 8.42 -17.55 -10.65
N ASP A 165 8.21 -16.23 -10.64
CA ASP A 165 8.02 -15.44 -9.43
C ASP A 165 6.61 -14.85 -9.40
N LYS A 166 5.67 -15.66 -8.91
CA LYS A 166 4.25 -15.31 -8.82
C LYS A 166 3.97 -14.13 -7.88
N PHE A 167 4.94 -13.67 -7.08
CA PHE A 167 4.78 -12.54 -6.16
C PHE A 167 5.58 -11.30 -6.56
N ALA A 168 6.47 -11.40 -7.55
CA ALA A 168 7.16 -10.24 -8.11
C ALA A 168 6.16 -9.27 -8.76
N GLY A 169 5.90 -8.15 -8.08
CA GLY A 169 5.01 -7.09 -8.58
C GLY A 169 3.53 -7.46 -8.61
N ARG A 170 3.11 -8.60 -8.04
CA ARG A 170 1.70 -9.00 -7.96
C ARG A 170 1.40 -9.79 -6.68
N VAL A 171 0.16 -9.77 -6.23
CA VAL A 171 -0.33 -10.59 -5.12
C VAL A 171 -1.70 -11.13 -5.48
N SER A 172 -1.90 -12.43 -5.26
CA SER A 172 -3.16 -13.10 -5.53
C SER A 172 -3.72 -13.68 -4.24
N PHE A 173 -5.02 -13.48 -4.02
CA PHE A 173 -5.72 -13.97 -2.84
C PHE A 173 -7.14 -14.38 -3.19
N LYS A 174 -7.72 -15.28 -2.41
CA LYS A 174 -9.12 -15.66 -2.51
C LYS A 174 -9.90 -14.91 -1.44
N LEU A 175 -10.96 -14.20 -1.84
CA LEU A 175 -11.88 -13.53 -0.96
C LEU A 175 -13.20 -14.32 -0.93
N ARG A 176 -13.72 -14.56 0.28
CA ARG A 176 -15.07 -15.07 0.50
C ARG A 176 -15.67 -14.28 1.65
N ILE A 177 -16.86 -13.74 1.44
CA ILE A 177 -17.62 -13.02 2.47
C ILE A 177 -18.88 -13.83 2.72
N ASP A 178 -18.97 -14.48 3.87
CA ASP A 178 -20.16 -15.25 4.22
C ASP A 178 -21.25 -14.30 4.72
N GLY A 179 -22.43 -14.39 4.13
CA GLY A 179 -23.62 -13.71 4.63
C GLY A 179 -24.08 -14.37 5.92
N GLN A 180 -24.57 -13.59 6.88
CA GLN A 180 -25.32 -14.18 7.98
C GLN A 180 -26.64 -14.70 7.41
N GLU A 181 -26.85 -16.02 7.47
CA GLU A 181 -28.19 -16.58 7.30
C GLU A 181 -29.09 -15.96 8.39
N ALA A 182 -30.17 -15.30 7.96
CA ALA A 182 -31.23 -14.90 8.87
C ALA A 182 -31.82 -16.19 9.46
N GLN A 183 -31.48 -16.47 10.72
CA GLN A 183 -32.06 -17.55 11.48
C GLN A 183 -33.38 -17.13 12.10
#